data_AF-A0AA35LUG4-F1
#
_entry.id   AF-A0AA35LUG4-F1
#
_cell.length_a   1.000
_cell.length_b   1.000
_cell.length_c   1.000
_cell.angle_alpha   90.00
_cell.angle_beta   90.00
_cell.angle_gamma   90.00
#
_symmetry.space_group_name_H-M   'P 1'
#
loop_
_entity.id
_entity.type
_entity.pdbx_description
1 polymer ?
#
loop_
_entity_poly.entity_id
_entity_poly.type
_entity_poly.pdbx_seq_one_letter_code
_entity_poly.pdbx_strand_id
1 'polypeptide(L)' 'MSPPPIYRNRRYTGEGTDNYRPGGFHPVHLGDVLDGRYHIFRKLGSGGQSTVWLARDSR' A
#
# COMPACT_ATOMS: atom_id res chain seq x y z
N MET A 1 -13.27 5.72 10.03
CA MET A 1 -11.91 6.07 9.56
C MET A 1 -11.90 5.91 8.06
N SER A 2 -11.91 7.02 7.31
CA SER A 2 -11.87 6.95 5.84
C SER A 2 -10.43 6.76 5.37
N PRO A 3 -10.18 5.89 4.38
CA PRO A 3 -8.86 5.74 3.80
C PRO A 3 -8.43 7.07 3.14
N PRO A 4 -7.11 7.37 3.11
CA PRO A 4 -6.63 8.60 2.51
C PRO A 4 -6.98 8.64 1.01
N PRO A 5 -7.30 9.81 0.44
CA PRO A 5 -7.68 9.94 -0.96
C PRO A 5 -6.45 9.64 -1.84
N ILE A 6 -6.36 8.42 -2.33
CA ILE A 6 -5.36 8.01 -3.31
C ILE A 6 -5.57 8.82 -4.60
N TYR A 7 -4.55 9.60 -4.96
CA TYR A 7 -4.56 10.57 -6.05
C TYR A 7 -5.06 9.92 -7.36
N ARG A 8 -6.14 10.50 -7.87
CA ARG A 8 -6.92 10.11 -9.05
C ARG A 8 -6.10 10.22 -10.34
N ASN A 9 -5.72 9.09 -10.97
CA ASN A 9 -6.06 8.83 -12.39
C ASN A 9 -5.63 7.46 -12.96
N ARG A 10 -6.66 6.79 -13.51
CA ARG A 10 -6.76 5.98 -14.74
C ARG A 10 -6.35 4.49 -14.71
N ARG A 11 -7.43 3.70 -14.60
CA ARG A 11 -7.71 2.27 -14.89
C ARG A 11 -7.94 1.46 -13.62
N TYR A 12 -9.20 1.06 -13.43
CA TYR A 12 -9.71 0.29 -12.30
C TYR A 12 -9.02 -1.08 -12.26
N THR A 13 -8.02 -1.27 -11.40
CA THR A 13 -7.36 -2.57 -11.18
C THR A 13 -7.20 -2.85 -9.69
N GLY A 14 -8.28 -3.36 -9.09
CA GLY A 14 -8.17 -4.53 -8.21
C GLY A 14 -7.83 -4.32 -6.73
N GLU A 15 -8.19 -3.20 -6.11
CA GLU A 15 -8.02 -3.05 -4.67
C GLU A 15 -9.16 -2.26 -4.03
N GLY A 16 -10.29 -2.96 -3.86
CA GLY A 16 -11.37 -2.45 -3.02
C GLY A 16 -10.96 -2.46 -1.55
N THR A 17 -11.62 -1.64 -0.74
CA THR A 17 -11.44 -1.62 0.72
C THR A 17 -11.60 -3.01 1.36
N ASP A 18 -12.44 -3.86 0.78
CA ASP A 18 -12.71 -5.22 1.26
C ASP A 18 -11.50 -6.17 1.13
N ASN A 19 -10.50 -5.81 0.31
CA ASN A 19 -9.27 -6.59 0.19
C ASN A 19 -8.34 -6.37 1.40
N TYR A 20 -8.49 -5.28 2.15
CA TYR A 20 -7.72 -5.00 3.37
C TYR A 20 -8.40 -5.60 4.61
N ARG A 21 -8.28 -6.91 4.74
CA ARG A 21 -8.86 -7.68 5.83
C ARG A 21 -7.90 -8.77 6.28
N PRO A 22 -8.11 -9.40 7.45
CA PRO A 22 -7.37 -10.62 7.80
C PRO A 22 -7.42 -11.65 6.65
N GLY A 23 -6.25 -12.12 6.21
CA GLY A 23 -6.11 -13.02 5.05
C GLY A 23 -6.09 -12.35 3.66
N GLY A 24 -6.21 -11.01 3.61
CA GLY A 24 -6.09 -10.20 2.39
C GLY A 24 -4.80 -9.37 2.37
N PHE A 25 -4.87 -8.18 1.78
CA PHE A 25 -3.73 -7.27 1.72
C PHE A 25 -3.39 -6.73 3.11
N HIS A 26 -2.09 -6.72 3.39
CA HIS A 26 -1.56 -6.08 4.59
C HIS A 26 -1.74 -4.55 4.46
N PRO A 27 -2.37 -3.88 5.44
CA PRO A 27 -2.50 -2.43 5.41
C PRO A 27 -1.12 -1.78 5.59
N VAL A 28 -0.76 -0.88 4.66
CA VAL A 28 0.50 -0.14 4.67
C VAL A 28 0.21 1.33 4.44
N HIS A 29 0.83 2.19 5.24
CA HIS A 29 0.69 3.65 5.19
C HIS A 29 2.03 4.34 4.91
N LEU A 30 1.94 5.58 4.45
CA LEU A 30 3.13 6.42 4.29
C LEU A 30 3.75 6.72 5.66
N GLY A 31 5.06 6.57 5.77
CA GLY A 31 5.79 6.75 7.02
C GLY A 31 5.92 5.48 7.86
N ASP A 32 5.24 4.39 7.50
CA ASP A 32 5.44 3.10 8.17
C ASP A 32 6.89 2.63 8.02
N VAL A 33 7.37 1.89 9.04
CA VAL A 33 8.67 1.21 9.02
C VAL A 33 8.42 -0.28 9.08
N LEU A 34 8.55 -0.96 7.94
CA LEU A 34 8.40 -2.41 7.88
C LEU A 34 9.71 -3.07 8.32
N ASP A 35 9.59 -4.09 9.17
CA ASP A 35 10.72 -4.84 9.73
C ASP A 35 11.80 -3.96 10.40
N GLY A 36 11.40 -2.79 10.92
CA GLY A 36 12.33 -1.83 11.52
C GLY A 36 13.39 -1.24 10.57
N ARG A 37 13.24 -1.43 9.25
CA ARG A 37 14.27 -1.12 8.24
C ARG A 37 13.75 -0.38 7.01
N TYR A 38 12.56 -0.74 6.54
CA TYR A 38 12.04 -0.27 5.26
C TYR A 38 11.04 0.85 5.49
N HIS A 39 11.47 2.10 5.29
CA HIS A 39 10.62 3.28 5.43
C HIS A 39 9.76 3.47 4.19
N ILE A 40 8.43 3.50 4.33
CA ILE A 40 7.49 3.60 3.20
C ILE A 40 7.28 5.04 2.75
N PHE A 41 7.52 5.32 1.46
CA PHE A 41 7.40 6.67 0.88
C PHE A 41 6.23 6.85 -0.07
N ARG A 42 5.92 5.84 -0.89
CA ARG A 42 4.90 5.95 -1.93
C ARG A 42 4.42 4.58 -2.39
N LYS A 43 3.13 4.47 -2.73
CA LYS A 43 2.60 3.32 -3.47
C LYS A 43 2.94 3.43 -4.96
N LEU A 44 3.56 2.38 -5.51
CA LEU A 44 3.92 2.31 -6.92
C LEU A 44 2.83 1.65 -7.76
N GLY A 45 2.06 0.72 -7.19
CA GLY A 45 0.94 0.08 -7.88
C GLY A 45 0.24 -1.00 -7.05
N SER A 46 -0.82 -1.55 -7.63
CA SER A 46 -1.59 -2.69 -7.12
C SER A 46 -1.91 -3.65 -8.26
N GLY A 47 -1.69 -4.94 -8.02
CA GLY A 47 -2.15 -6.04 -8.86
C GLY A 47 -3.29 -6.80 -8.19
N GLY A 48 -3.79 -7.86 -8.82
CA GLY A 48 -4.93 -8.61 -8.30
C GLY A 48 -4.71 -9.26 -6.93
N GLN A 49 -3.46 -9.57 -6.57
CA GLN A 49 -3.11 -10.25 -5.31
C GLN A 49 -1.92 -9.60 -4.58
N SER A 50 -1.49 -8.41 -5.01
CA SER A 50 -0.31 -7.78 -4.41
C SER A 50 -0.36 -6.26 -4.52
N THR A 51 0.33 -5.60 -3.59
CA THR A 51 0.60 -4.16 -3.63
C THR A 51 2.10 -3.92 -3.68
N VAL A 52 2.53 -2.95 -4.47
CA VAL A 52 3.96 -2.59 -4.61
C VAL A 52 4.18 -1.20 -4.04
N TRP A 53 5.16 -1.09 -3.15
CA TRP A 53 5.52 0.14 -2.44
C TRP A 53 6.98 0.49 -2.67
N LEU A 54 7.26 1.78 -2.81
CA LEU A 54 8.60 2.33 -2.75
C LEU A 54 8.98 2.51 -1.28
N ALA A 55 10.05 1.85 -0.88
CA ALA A 55 10.64 1.99 0.44
C ALA A 55 12.10 2.46 0.33
N ARG A 56 12.55 3.20 1.36
CA ARG A 56 13.97 3.45 1.56
C ARG A 56 14.51 2.46 2.56
N ASP A 57 15.64 1.86 2.21
CA ASP A 57 16.42 1.03 3.11
C ASP A 57 17.17 1.91 4.12
N SER A 58 17.11 1.57 5.40
CA SER A 58 17.82 2.28 6.47
C SER A 58 19.16 1.66 6.86
N ARG A 59 19.67 0.69 6.09
CA ARG A 59 21.02 0.13 6.27
C ARG A 59 22.04 0.82 5.37
#